data_AF-W9V7P5-F1
#
_entry.id   AF-W9V7P5-F1
#
_cell.length_a   1.000
_cell.length_b   1.000
_cell.length_c   1.000
_cell.angle_alpha   90.00
_cell.angle_beta   90.00
_cell.angle_gamma   90.00
#
_symmetry.space_group_name_H-M   'P 1'
#
loop_
_entity.id
_entity.type
_entity.pdbx_description
1 polymer ?
#
loop_
_entity_poly.entity_id
_entity_poly.type
_entity_poly.pdbx_seq_one_letter_code
_entity_poly.pdbx_strand_id
1 'polypeptide(L)'
;MNVLTNQEWWKGGVIYQIYPRSFMDSNGDGIGDLPGITSKLEYVASLGVDGIWLSPFFTSPMKDFGYDVSDYRNVDPMFGSLDDFKALIEKAHALGLRVTIDQVISHTSDVHPWFTESRQNKDNAKADWYVWADPKPDGTPPNNWLSIFGGSAWTFESRRQQYYLHNFLTSQPDLNFHNPDVQQAQLDNMRFWLELGVDGFRLDTVNFYFHDQQLRDNPPLPAGAAKTYGAPATNPYTWQQHVYDLSQPENLAFLKELRALLDEYPGTTTVGEIGDDHLRADGRVLLRWR
;
A
#
# COMPACT_ATOMS: atom_id res chain seq x y z
N MET A 1 -23.29 -2.64 31.55
CA MET A 1 -24.10 -2.03 30.47
C MET A 1 -23.53 -2.55 29.16
N ASN A 2 -24.30 -3.35 28.41
CA ASN A 2 -23.89 -3.78 27.08
C ASN A 2 -23.89 -2.56 26.16
N VAL A 3 -22.70 -1.98 25.94
CA VAL A 3 -22.51 -1.09 24.80
C VAL A 3 -22.67 -1.98 23.58
N LEU A 4 -23.79 -1.84 22.87
CA LEU A 4 -23.88 -2.34 21.50
C LEU A 4 -22.78 -1.60 20.74
N THR A 5 -21.65 -2.27 20.54
CA THR A 5 -20.56 -1.75 19.72
C THR A 5 -21.14 -1.48 18.33
N ASN A 6 -21.20 -0.22 17.94
CA ASN A 6 -21.63 0.16 16.60
C ASN A 6 -20.62 -0.46 15.61
N GLN A 7 -20.96 -1.62 15.05
CA GLN A 7 -20.10 -2.35 14.11
C GLN A 7 -19.90 -1.60 12.80
N GLU A 8 -20.70 -0.55 12.53
CA GLU A 8 -20.60 0.27 11.34
C GLU A 8 -20.12 1.70 11.66
N TRP A 9 -19.31 1.89 12.71
CA TRP A 9 -18.74 3.19 13.10
C TRP A 9 -18.06 3.93 11.95
N TRP A 10 -17.47 3.17 11.02
CA TRP A 10 -16.74 3.68 9.86
C TRP A 10 -17.66 4.32 8.80
N LYS A 11 -18.97 4.05 8.82
CA LYS A 11 -19.95 4.68 7.90
C LYS A 11 -20.29 6.10 8.36
N GLY A 12 -19.42 7.04 8.00
CA GLY A 12 -19.55 8.45 8.36
C GLY A 12 -18.66 8.87 9.54
N GLY A 13 -17.85 7.95 10.06
CA GLY A 13 -16.83 8.26 11.05
C GLY A 13 -15.73 9.16 10.48
N VAL A 14 -15.15 9.97 11.36
CA VAL A 14 -14.04 10.89 11.05
C VAL A 14 -12.75 10.25 11.52
N ILE A 15 -11.80 10.08 10.59
CA ILE A 15 -10.48 9.50 10.85
C ILE A 15 -9.43 10.60 10.83
N TYR A 16 -8.61 10.67 11.87
CA TYR A 16 -7.45 11.55 11.96
C TYR A 16 -6.20 10.83 11.45
N GLN A 17 -5.70 11.25 10.29
CA GLN A 17 -4.45 10.71 9.76
C GLN A 17 -3.27 11.24 10.59
N ILE A 18 -2.40 10.32 11.04
CA ILE A 18 -1.15 10.60 11.71
C ILE A 18 -0.02 10.13 10.79
N TYR A 19 0.90 11.04 10.48
CA TYR A 19 2.16 10.71 9.83
C TYR A 19 3.25 10.55 10.91
N PRO A 20 3.65 9.31 11.29
CA PRO A 20 4.40 9.06 12.53
C PRO A 20 5.68 9.89 12.65
N ARG A 21 6.48 9.93 11.57
CA ARG A 21 7.75 10.65 11.49
C ARG A 21 7.68 12.13 11.88
N SER A 22 6.50 12.75 11.80
CA SER A 22 6.34 14.20 11.98
C SER A 22 5.28 14.57 13.02
N PHE A 23 4.81 13.60 13.81
CA PHE A 23 3.77 13.87 14.80
C PHE A 23 4.34 14.30 16.16
N MET A 24 5.12 13.41 16.80
CA MET A 24 5.74 13.69 18.10
C MET A 24 6.95 12.76 18.31
N ASP A 25 8.13 13.35 18.47
CA ASP A 25 9.36 12.66 18.89
C ASP A 25 9.37 12.57 20.42
N SER A 26 9.58 11.36 20.96
CA SER A 26 9.64 11.10 22.40
C SER A 26 11.03 10.72 22.91
N ASN A 27 11.99 10.44 22.01
CA ASN A 27 13.32 9.94 22.36
C ASN A 27 14.44 10.96 22.06
N GLY A 28 14.14 12.05 21.35
CA GLY A 28 15.04 13.15 21.02
C GLY A 28 15.91 12.94 19.78
N ASP A 29 15.63 11.96 18.93
CA ASP A 29 16.38 11.70 17.70
C ASP A 29 15.95 12.57 16.49
N GLY A 30 14.88 13.35 16.65
CA GLY A 30 14.33 14.26 15.63
C GLY A 30 13.28 13.62 14.73
N ILE A 31 12.88 12.37 14.97
CA ILE A 31 11.86 11.63 14.22
C ILE A 31 10.71 11.27 15.17
N GLY A 32 9.47 11.50 14.75
CA GLY A 32 8.32 11.09 15.56
C GLY A 32 8.14 9.57 15.63
N ASP A 33 7.67 9.08 16.78
CA ASP A 33 7.65 7.66 17.13
C ASP A 33 6.31 7.22 17.78
N LEU A 34 6.09 5.91 17.94
CA LEU A 34 4.85 5.35 18.49
C LEU A 34 4.59 5.75 19.96
N PRO A 35 5.60 5.77 20.86
CA PRO A 35 5.41 6.32 22.21
C PRO A 35 5.00 7.81 22.19
N GLY A 36 5.54 8.60 21.27
CA GLY A 36 5.18 9.99 21.02
C GLY A 36 3.72 10.13 20.62
N ILE A 37 3.25 9.31 19.67
CA ILE A 37 1.81 9.24 19.31
C ILE A 37 0.97 8.88 20.52
N THR A 38 1.36 7.82 21.24
CA THR A 38 0.67 7.34 22.45
C THR A 38 0.53 8.44 23.50
N SER A 39 1.55 9.28 23.68
CA SER A 39 1.54 10.42 24.62
C SER A 39 0.54 11.53 24.25
N LYS A 40 0.07 11.57 23.00
CA LYS A 40 -0.83 12.60 22.46
C LYS A 40 -2.23 12.07 22.14
N LEU A 41 -2.54 10.81 22.43
CA LEU A 41 -3.86 10.26 22.14
C LEU A 41 -5.00 11.00 22.87
N GLU A 42 -4.76 11.55 24.07
CA GLU A 42 -5.77 12.38 24.75
C GLU A 42 -6.07 13.66 23.97
N TYR A 43 -5.06 14.27 23.34
CA TYR A 43 -5.26 15.40 22.44
C TYR A 43 -6.08 14.97 21.21
N VAL A 44 -5.71 13.86 20.57
CA VAL A 44 -6.44 13.35 19.40
C VAL A 44 -7.91 13.07 19.75
N ALA A 45 -8.16 12.42 20.89
CA ALA A 45 -9.53 12.18 21.38
C ALA A 45 -10.30 13.49 21.63
N SER A 46 -9.63 14.55 22.13
CA SER A 46 -10.25 15.86 22.35
C SER A 46 -10.72 16.56 21.06
N LEU A 47 -10.20 16.15 19.90
CA LEU A 47 -10.67 16.64 18.60
C LEU A 47 -12.07 16.13 18.24
N GLY A 48 -12.56 15.10 18.93
CA GLY A 48 -13.86 14.49 18.67
C GLY A 48 -13.89 13.60 17.43
N VAL A 49 -12.74 13.08 17.00
CA VAL A 49 -12.63 12.10 15.90
C VAL A 49 -12.98 10.70 16.38
N ASP A 50 -13.41 9.83 15.46
CA ASP A 50 -13.84 8.46 15.78
C ASP A 50 -12.66 7.47 15.78
N GLY A 51 -11.56 7.83 15.12
CA GLY A 51 -10.36 7.01 15.07
C GLY A 51 -9.17 7.69 14.43
N ILE A 52 -8.06 6.96 14.39
CA ILE A 52 -6.82 7.35 13.74
C ILE A 52 -6.48 6.44 12.58
N TRP A 53 -5.78 6.97 11.58
CA TRP A 53 -5.06 6.21 10.57
C TRP A 53 -3.57 6.51 10.72
N LEU A 54 -2.78 5.49 11.00
CA LEU A 54 -1.32 5.60 11.01
C LEU A 54 -0.78 5.32 9.61
N SER A 55 -0.09 6.29 8.99
CA SER A 55 0.81 6.01 7.88
C SER A 55 1.92 5.02 8.30
N PRO A 56 2.64 4.40 7.34
CA PRO A 56 3.51 3.26 7.64
C PRO A 56 4.52 3.50 8.76
N PHE A 57 4.62 2.52 9.67
CA PHE A 57 5.63 2.43 10.74
C PHE A 57 6.36 1.07 10.71
N PHE A 58 6.17 0.29 9.64
CA PHE A 58 6.77 -1.02 9.45
C PHE A 58 8.27 -0.92 9.19
N THR A 59 9.01 -2.01 9.41
CA THR A 59 10.44 -2.05 9.06
C THR A 59 10.64 -1.65 7.60
N SER A 60 11.49 -0.65 7.37
CA SER A 60 11.67 -0.06 6.04
C SER A 60 13.05 0.62 5.92
N PRO A 61 13.69 0.58 4.74
CA PRO A 61 14.86 1.42 4.46
C PRO A 61 14.56 2.92 4.39
N MET A 62 13.29 3.31 4.43
CA MET A 62 12.81 4.68 4.38
C MET A 62 13.16 5.41 3.09
N LYS A 63 13.34 4.71 1.96
CA LYS A 63 13.58 5.35 0.65
C LYS A 63 12.33 6.07 0.16
N ASP A 64 11.16 5.56 0.52
CA ASP A 64 9.86 6.24 0.39
C ASP A 64 9.21 6.41 1.78
N PHE A 65 10.04 6.70 2.78
CA PHE A 65 9.64 7.02 4.16
C PHE A 65 8.60 6.07 4.79
N GLY A 66 8.73 4.78 4.51
CA GLY A 66 7.91 3.72 5.12
C GLY A 66 7.01 2.98 4.14
N TYR A 67 6.76 3.53 2.94
CA TYR A 67 6.01 2.84 1.89
C TYR A 67 6.85 1.78 1.16
N ASP A 68 8.18 1.78 1.33
CA ASP A 68 9.07 0.70 0.93
C ASP A 68 9.28 -0.31 2.08
N VAL A 69 8.31 -1.20 2.29
CA VAL A 69 8.29 -2.15 3.43
C VAL A 69 9.27 -3.33 3.25
N SER A 70 10.13 -3.60 4.24
CA SER A 70 11.08 -4.73 4.24
C SER A 70 10.69 -5.86 5.22
N ASP A 71 9.79 -5.62 6.16
CA ASP A 71 9.13 -6.63 6.99
C ASP A 71 7.71 -6.17 7.36
N TYR A 72 6.71 -6.85 6.82
CA TYR A 72 5.29 -6.50 7.00
C TYR A 72 4.75 -6.73 8.42
N ARG A 73 5.44 -7.51 9.27
CA ARG A 73 4.91 -7.95 10.58
C ARG A 73 5.70 -7.40 11.76
N ASN A 74 6.47 -6.35 11.53
CA ASN A 74 7.28 -5.74 12.56
C ASN A 74 7.27 -4.22 12.46
N VAL A 75 7.61 -3.57 13.57
CA VAL A 75 7.75 -2.11 13.68
C VAL A 75 9.20 -1.76 13.38
N ASP A 76 9.44 -0.71 12.58
CA ASP A 76 10.80 -0.23 12.38
C ASP A 76 11.37 0.26 13.71
N PRO A 77 12.61 -0.11 14.09
CA PRO A 77 13.21 0.33 15.34
C PRO A 77 13.22 1.85 15.56
N MET A 78 13.21 2.66 14.49
CA MET A 78 13.12 4.12 14.65
C MET A 78 11.77 4.60 15.19
N PHE A 79 10.70 3.82 15.02
CA PHE A 79 9.37 4.14 15.53
C PHE A 79 9.07 3.48 16.88
N GLY A 80 9.93 2.58 17.34
CA GLY A 80 9.78 1.83 18.59
C GLY A 80 9.69 0.33 18.34
N SER A 81 8.78 -0.33 19.04
CA SER A 81 8.63 -1.79 19.02
C SER A 81 7.17 -2.21 18.80
N LEU A 82 6.98 -3.51 18.56
CA LEU A 82 5.64 -4.09 18.49
C LEU A 82 4.87 -3.95 19.82
N ASP A 83 5.57 -3.91 20.96
CA ASP A 83 4.93 -3.71 22.26
C ASP A 83 4.49 -2.24 22.46
N ASP A 84 5.24 -1.27 21.92
CA ASP A 84 4.81 0.12 21.88
C ASP A 84 3.54 0.28 21.04
N PHE A 85 3.43 -0.45 19.92
CA PHE A 85 2.21 -0.45 19.11
C PHE A 85 1.02 -1.07 19.86
N LYS A 86 1.21 -2.18 20.58
CA LYS A 86 0.14 -2.75 21.42
C LYS A 86 -0.32 -1.78 22.51
N ALA A 87 0.62 -1.08 23.16
CA ALA A 87 0.30 -0.07 24.16
C ALA A 87 -0.47 1.12 23.55
N LEU A 88 -0.13 1.52 22.32
CA LEU A 88 -0.87 2.51 21.55
C LEU A 88 -2.31 2.08 21.29
N ILE A 89 -2.53 0.84 20.82
CA ILE A 89 -3.87 0.28 20.59
C ILE A 89 -4.68 0.30 21.88
N GLU A 90 -4.13 -0.26 22.96
CA GLU A 90 -4.81 -0.35 24.25
C GLU A 90 -5.25 1.05 24.74
N LYS A 91 -4.36 2.04 24.67
CA LYS A 91 -4.66 3.40 25.08
C LYS A 91 -5.69 4.07 24.17
N ALA A 92 -5.58 3.90 22.85
CA ALA A 92 -6.53 4.45 21.90
C ALA A 92 -7.93 3.90 22.14
N HIS A 93 -8.05 2.57 22.30
CA HIS A 93 -9.31 1.90 22.60
C HIS A 93 -9.90 2.36 23.95
N ALA A 94 -9.07 2.56 24.98
CA ALA A 94 -9.50 3.09 26.28
C ALA A 94 -10.06 4.52 26.18
N LEU A 95 -9.62 5.30 25.18
CA LEU A 95 -10.12 6.63 24.85
C LEU A 95 -11.30 6.61 23.88
N GLY A 96 -11.77 5.43 23.45
CA GLY A 96 -12.85 5.25 22.49
C GLY A 96 -12.45 5.52 21.03
N LEU A 97 -11.15 5.62 20.75
CA LEU A 97 -10.62 5.81 19.39
C LEU A 97 -10.40 4.46 18.72
N ARG A 98 -10.75 4.38 17.43
CA ARG A 98 -10.39 3.26 16.55
C ARG A 98 -8.98 3.43 15.99
N VAL A 99 -8.24 2.35 15.80
CA VAL A 99 -6.89 2.37 15.25
C VAL A 99 -6.88 1.67 13.89
N THR A 100 -6.73 2.45 12.83
CA THR A 100 -6.47 1.92 11.47
C THR A 100 -5.01 2.17 11.10
N ILE A 101 -4.43 1.29 10.30
CA ILE A 101 -3.03 1.39 9.85
C ILE A 101 -2.95 1.27 8.33
N ASP A 102 -1.88 1.81 7.75
CA ASP A 102 -1.58 1.57 6.33
C ASP A 102 -1.33 0.09 6.05
N GLN A 103 -1.64 -0.37 4.84
CA GLN A 103 -1.20 -1.66 4.30
C GLN A 103 -0.72 -1.44 2.86
N VAL A 104 0.60 -1.62 2.67
CA VAL A 104 1.29 -1.36 1.41
C VAL A 104 1.57 -2.68 0.70
N ILE A 105 0.52 -3.30 0.18
CA ILE A 105 0.61 -4.68 -0.30
C ILE A 105 0.89 -4.80 -1.81
N SER A 106 0.83 -3.71 -2.57
CA SER A 106 1.10 -3.71 -4.03
C SER A 106 2.56 -3.99 -4.36
N HIS A 107 3.47 -3.55 -3.50
CA HIS A 107 4.91 -3.62 -3.70
C HIS A 107 5.62 -3.80 -2.35
N THR A 108 6.86 -4.28 -2.39
CA THR A 108 7.74 -4.34 -1.20
C THR A 108 8.95 -3.45 -1.41
N SER A 109 9.78 -3.27 -0.39
CA SER A 109 11.15 -2.80 -0.55
C SER A 109 12.00 -3.78 -1.37
N ASP A 110 13.01 -3.28 -2.08
CA ASP A 110 14.05 -4.07 -2.76
C ASP A 110 14.99 -4.84 -1.81
N VAL A 111 14.91 -4.56 -0.51
CA VAL A 111 15.60 -5.35 0.53
C VAL A 111 14.66 -6.31 1.28
N HIS A 112 13.38 -6.37 0.91
CA HIS A 112 12.46 -7.36 1.47
C HIS A 112 13.01 -8.78 1.19
N PRO A 113 12.94 -9.72 2.15
CA PRO A 113 13.45 -11.08 1.94
C PRO A 113 12.89 -11.77 0.70
N TRP A 114 11.61 -11.51 0.39
CA TRP A 114 10.97 -12.04 -0.81
C TRP A 114 11.64 -11.56 -2.10
N PHE A 115 11.92 -10.26 -2.24
CA PHE A 115 12.59 -9.75 -3.45
C PHE A 115 14.05 -10.21 -3.50
N THR A 116 14.72 -10.22 -2.35
CA THR A 116 16.11 -10.69 -2.22
C THR A 116 16.24 -12.15 -2.69
N GLU A 117 15.27 -13.00 -2.38
CA GLU A 117 15.20 -14.38 -2.90
C GLU A 117 14.80 -14.40 -4.38
N SER A 118 13.70 -13.73 -4.73
CA SER A 118 13.13 -13.72 -6.08
C SER A 118 14.15 -13.32 -7.14
N ARG A 119 14.96 -12.29 -6.88
CA ARG A 119 15.92 -11.74 -7.84
C ARG A 119 17.16 -12.60 -8.10
N GLN A 120 17.37 -13.71 -7.38
CA GLN A 120 18.59 -14.50 -7.51
C GLN A 120 18.68 -15.25 -8.84
N ASN A 121 17.56 -15.83 -9.29
CA ASN A 121 17.48 -16.64 -10.51
C ASN A 121 16.01 -16.79 -10.94
N LYS A 122 15.75 -17.54 -12.02
CA LYS A 122 14.40 -17.72 -12.59
C LYS A 122 13.64 -18.95 -12.04
N ASP A 123 14.24 -19.71 -11.12
CA ASP A 123 13.76 -21.02 -10.66
C ASP A 123 13.67 -21.19 -9.13
N ASN A 124 14.03 -20.18 -8.34
CA ASN A 124 13.80 -20.18 -6.88
C ASN A 124 12.31 -20.17 -6.53
N ALA A 125 12.00 -20.49 -5.27
CA ALA A 125 10.62 -20.62 -4.78
C ALA A 125 9.80 -19.32 -4.86
N LYS A 126 10.45 -18.16 -5.00
CA LYS A 126 9.81 -16.85 -5.17
C LYS A 126 10.07 -16.23 -6.53
N ALA A 127 10.51 -17.01 -7.52
CA ALA A 127 10.89 -16.48 -8.82
C ALA A 127 9.73 -15.76 -9.55
N ASP A 128 8.49 -16.10 -9.22
CA ASP A 128 7.27 -15.52 -9.78
C ASP A 128 6.48 -14.66 -8.76
N TRP A 129 7.09 -14.32 -7.61
CA TRP A 129 6.42 -13.46 -6.61
C TRP A 129 6.41 -11.98 -6.98
N TYR A 130 7.25 -11.58 -7.94
CA TYR A 130 7.34 -10.21 -8.47
C TYR A 130 7.14 -10.25 -9.98
N VAL A 131 6.80 -9.10 -10.55
CA VAL A 131 6.53 -9.00 -11.99
C VAL A 131 7.86 -8.92 -12.75
N TRP A 132 8.31 -10.05 -13.28
CA TRP A 132 9.51 -10.18 -14.09
C TRP A 132 9.17 -10.30 -15.58
N ALA A 133 9.95 -9.63 -16.44
CA ALA A 133 9.80 -9.73 -17.89
C ALA A 133 11.16 -9.76 -18.58
N ASP A 134 11.25 -10.53 -19.68
CA ASP A 134 12.44 -10.49 -20.53
C ASP A 134 12.54 -9.13 -21.26
N PRO A 135 13.75 -8.64 -21.53
CA PRO A 135 13.94 -7.47 -22.38
C PRO A 135 13.40 -7.69 -23.79
N LYS A 136 13.06 -6.62 -24.50
CA LYS A 136 12.85 -6.66 -25.96
C LYS A 136 14.14 -7.12 -26.68
N PRO A 137 14.08 -7.56 -27.95
CA PRO A 137 15.27 -8.00 -28.69
C PRO A 137 16.41 -6.97 -28.79
N ASP A 138 16.10 -5.68 -28.64
CA ASP A 138 17.07 -4.58 -28.62
C ASP A 138 17.60 -4.23 -27.21
N GLY A 139 17.19 -4.98 -26.19
CA GLY A 139 17.57 -4.78 -24.79
C GLY A 139 16.69 -3.80 -24.02
N THR A 140 15.70 -3.16 -24.67
CA THR A 140 14.85 -2.15 -24.02
C THR A 140 13.76 -2.77 -23.12
N PRO A 141 13.12 -1.98 -22.24
CA PRO A 141 11.99 -2.41 -21.42
C PRO A 141 10.86 -3.09 -22.22
N PRO A 142 10.08 -3.99 -21.59
CA PRO A 142 9.07 -4.81 -22.27
C PRO A 142 7.90 -3.99 -22.85
N ASN A 143 7.58 -2.82 -22.28
CA ASN A 143 6.51 -1.94 -22.76
C ASN A 143 6.79 -0.47 -22.40
N ASN A 144 5.82 0.40 -22.64
CA ASN A 144 5.92 1.84 -22.46
C ASN A 144 5.53 2.35 -21.06
N TRP A 145 5.25 1.48 -20.08
CA TRP A 145 4.80 1.91 -18.76
C TRP A 145 5.86 2.78 -18.06
N LEU A 146 5.39 3.79 -17.32
CA LEU A 146 6.23 4.76 -16.64
C LEU A 146 6.04 4.67 -15.13
N SER A 147 7.14 4.86 -14.39
CA SER A 147 7.05 5.04 -12.95
C SER A 147 6.47 6.43 -12.65
N ILE A 148 5.58 6.49 -11.66
CA ILE A 148 5.05 7.74 -11.12
C ILE A 148 6.19 8.63 -10.59
N PHE A 149 7.25 8.02 -10.05
CA PHE A 149 8.42 8.72 -9.51
C PHE A 149 9.54 8.96 -10.54
N GLY A 150 9.27 8.66 -11.80
CA GLY A 150 10.07 9.10 -12.94
C GLY A 150 10.87 7.99 -13.61
N GLY A 151 10.95 8.07 -14.94
CA GLY A 151 11.60 7.07 -15.78
C GLY A 151 10.66 5.92 -16.16
N SER A 152 11.26 4.88 -16.75
CA SER A 152 10.56 3.62 -17.05
C SER A 152 10.03 2.98 -15.77
N ALA A 153 8.89 2.29 -15.84
CA ALA A 153 8.41 1.42 -14.75
C ALA A 153 9.24 0.12 -14.62
N TRP A 154 10.30 -0.03 -15.40
CA TRP A 154 11.08 -1.26 -15.49
C TRP A 154 12.55 -1.01 -15.21
N THR A 155 13.11 -1.75 -14.26
CA THR A 155 14.54 -1.75 -13.94
C THR A 155 15.17 -3.11 -14.21
N PHE A 156 16.34 -3.12 -14.86
CA PHE A 156 17.04 -4.35 -15.25
C PHE A 156 17.77 -5.01 -14.06
N GLU A 157 17.62 -6.32 -13.92
CA GLU A 157 18.33 -7.17 -12.96
C GLU A 157 19.31 -8.09 -13.69
N SER A 158 20.61 -7.90 -13.47
CA SER A 158 21.66 -8.62 -14.16
C SER A 158 21.70 -10.11 -13.85
N ARG A 159 21.32 -10.54 -12.64
CA ARG A 159 21.32 -11.96 -12.24
C ARG A 159 20.32 -12.79 -13.04
N ARG A 160 19.15 -12.21 -13.33
CA ARG A 160 18.07 -12.85 -14.11
C ARG A 160 18.10 -12.49 -15.57
N GLN A 161 18.85 -11.44 -15.95
CA GLN A 161 18.81 -10.83 -17.28
C GLN A 161 17.38 -10.46 -17.69
N GLN A 162 16.63 -9.93 -16.72
CA GLN A 162 15.21 -9.57 -16.84
C GLN A 162 14.99 -8.18 -16.26
N TYR A 163 13.91 -7.53 -16.69
CA TYR A 163 13.38 -6.36 -16.00
C TYR A 163 12.40 -6.80 -14.90
N TYR A 164 12.31 -6.03 -13.81
CA TYR A 164 11.20 -6.09 -12.86
C TYR A 164 10.38 -4.79 -12.91
N LEU A 165 9.08 -4.91 -12.67
CA LEU A 165 8.16 -3.78 -12.59
C LEU A 165 8.33 -3.02 -11.27
N HIS A 166 8.24 -1.70 -11.35
CA HIS A 166 8.09 -0.79 -10.23
C HIS A 166 7.26 0.44 -10.66
N ASN A 167 6.01 0.55 -10.19
CA ASN A 167 5.15 1.71 -10.43
C ASN A 167 5.69 2.96 -9.72
N PHE A 168 6.43 2.76 -8.63
CA PHE A 168 7.00 3.82 -7.79
C PHE A 168 8.53 3.84 -7.90
N LEU A 169 9.27 3.92 -6.78
CA LEU A 169 10.73 3.92 -6.80
C LEU A 169 11.26 2.60 -7.36
N THR A 170 12.47 2.61 -7.92
CA THR A 170 13.18 1.39 -8.29
C THR A 170 13.38 0.44 -7.09
N SER A 171 13.40 0.99 -5.87
CA SER A 171 13.45 0.22 -4.64
C SER A 171 12.09 -0.28 -4.15
N GLN A 172 11.02 -0.13 -4.94
CA GLN A 172 9.66 -0.61 -4.66
C GLN A 172 9.22 -1.60 -5.77
N PRO A 173 9.85 -2.77 -5.90
CA PRO A 173 9.42 -3.78 -6.86
C PRO A 173 7.98 -4.23 -6.59
N ASP A 174 7.14 -4.19 -7.64
CA ASP A 174 5.74 -4.60 -7.57
C ASP A 174 5.61 -6.13 -7.46
N LEU A 175 4.73 -6.55 -6.56
CA LEU A 175 4.38 -7.95 -6.37
C LEU A 175 3.50 -8.44 -7.51
N ASN A 176 3.67 -9.70 -7.90
CA ASN A 176 2.84 -10.32 -8.91
C ASN A 176 1.56 -10.90 -8.29
N PHE A 177 0.48 -10.13 -8.22
CA PHE A 177 -0.79 -10.63 -7.67
C PHE A 177 -1.47 -11.70 -8.54
N HIS A 178 -1.01 -11.96 -9.76
CA HIS A 178 -1.49 -13.14 -10.50
C HIS A 178 -1.02 -14.45 -9.85
N ASN A 179 0.00 -14.39 -8.98
CA ASN A 179 0.46 -15.52 -8.20
C ASN A 179 -0.42 -15.69 -6.93
N PRO A 180 -1.14 -16.81 -6.77
CA PRO A 180 -2.02 -17.01 -5.61
C PRO A 180 -1.26 -17.11 -4.28
N ASP A 181 0.00 -17.54 -4.27
CA ASP A 181 0.82 -17.59 -3.04
C ASP A 181 1.13 -16.17 -2.55
N VAL A 182 1.31 -15.20 -3.47
CA VAL A 182 1.46 -13.77 -3.13
C VAL A 182 0.17 -13.24 -2.51
N GLN A 183 -0.98 -13.53 -3.12
CA GLN A 183 -2.28 -13.11 -2.58
C GLN A 183 -2.48 -13.64 -1.16
N GLN A 184 -2.25 -14.93 -0.94
CA GLN A 184 -2.37 -15.56 0.38
C GLN A 184 -1.38 -14.97 1.39
N ALA A 185 -0.11 -14.78 1.01
CA ALA A 185 0.90 -14.22 1.90
C ALA A 185 0.55 -12.79 2.36
N GLN A 186 -0.03 -11.97 1.47
CA GLN A 186 -0.48 -10.63 1.83
C GLN A 186 -1.73 -10.64 2.72
N LEU A 187 -2.68 -11.54 2.47
CA LEU A 187 -3.82 -11.75 3.37
C LEU A 187 -3.35 -12.18 4.78
N ASP A 188 -2.35 -13.06 4.86
CA ASP A 188 -1.77 -13.50 6.14
C ASP A 188 -1.01 -12.36 6.85
N ASN A 189 -0.35 -11.47 6.10
CA ASN A 189 0.27 -10.26 6.65
C ASN A 189 -0.77 -9.31 7.24
N MET A 190 -1.90 -9.10 6.55
CA MET A 190 -3.00 -8.29 7.08
C MET A 190 -3.64 -8.96 8.30
N ARG A 191 -3.85 -10.29 8.26
CA ARG A 191 -4.39 -11.08 9.37
C ARG A 191 -3.59 -10.90 10.66
N PHE A 192 -2.26 -10.89 10.57
CA PHE A 192 -1.38 -10.64 11.71
C PHE A 192 -1.75 -9.36 12.45
N TRP A 193 -2.02 -8.26 11.74
CA TRP A 193 -2.41 -6.99 12.37
C TRP A 193 -3.83 -7.03 12.93
N LEU A 194 -4.76 -7.73 12.27
CA LEU A 194 -6.13 -7.95 12.80
C LEU A 194 -6.10 -8.74 14.12
N GLU A 195 -5.24 -9.75 14.22
CA GLU A 195 -5.03 -10.52 15.46
C GLU A 195 -4.44 -9.67 16.60
N LEU A 196 -3.71 -8.60 16.28
CA LEU A 196 -3.24 -7.61 17.26
C LEU A 196 -4.31 -6.59 17.65
N GLY A 197 -5.47 -6.59 17.01
CA GLY A 197 -6.63 -5.78 17.38
C GLY A 197 -6.75 -4.43 16.66
N VAL A 198 -6.13 -4.26 15.49
CA VAL A 198 -6.40 -3.08 14.65
C VAL A 198 -7.86 -3.08 14.17
N ASP A 199 -8.47 -1.89 14.09
CA ASP A 199 -9.87 -1.70 13.69
C ASP A 199 -10.03 -1.55 12.17
N GLY A 200 -8.97 -1.74 11.39
CA GLY A 200 -9.03 -1.71 9.93
C GLY A 200 -7.77 -1.20 9.27
N PHE A 201 -7.88 -1.03 7.95
CA PHE A 201 -6.74 -0.67 7.10
C PHE A 201 -7.06 0.50 6.17
N ARG A 202 -6.08 1.40 6.01
CA ARG A 202 -5.98 2.18 4.78
C ARG A 202 -5.18 1.34 3.78
N LEU A 203 -5.77 1.03 2.65
CA LEU A 203 -5.15 0.22 1.60
C LEU A 203 -4.44 1.15 0.63
N ASP A 204 -3.12 1.18 0.69
CA ASP A 204 -2.28 1.92 -0.25
C ASP A 204 -2.53 1.42 -1.66
N THR A 205 -2.64 2.38 -2.60
CA THR A 205 -2.68 2.12 -4.05
C THR A 205 -3.56 0.92 -4.42
N VAL A 206 -4.76 0.82 -3.85
CA VAL A 206 -5.55 -0.43 -3.85
C VAL A 206 -5.89 -0.93 -5.27
N ASN A 207 -5.90 -0.04 -6.25
CA ASN A 207 -6.13 -0.37 -7.65
C ASN A 207 -4.87 -0.81 -8.42
N PHE A 208 -3.68 -0.82 -7.82
CA PHE A 208 -2.40 -1.16 -8.47
C PHE A 208 -2.00 -2.64 -8.31
N TYR A 209 -2.71 -3.42 -7.50
CA TYR A 209 -2.30 -4.79 -7.15
C TYR A 209 -2.08 -5.69 -8.37
N PHE A 210 -2.92 -5.55 -9.39
CA PHE A 210 -2.82 -6.32 -10.62
C PHE A 210 -2.39 -5.44 -11.79
N HIS A 211 -1.48 -5.96 -12.59
CA HIS A 211 -1.07 -5.45 -13.90
C HIS A 211 -1.56 -6.38 -15.02
N ASP A 212 -1.58 -5.95 -16.26
CA ASP A 212 -1.96 -6.77 -17.42
C ASP A 212 -0.90 -7.84 -17.71
N GLN A 213 -1.27 -9.13 -17.65
CA GLN A 213 -0.32 -10.24 -17.93
C GLN A 213 0.25 -10.22 -19.35
N GLN A 214 -0.44 -9.57 -20.30
CA GLN A 214 0.03 -9.42 -21.66
C GLN A 214 1.07 -8.30 -21.82
N LEU A 215 1.30 -7.52 -20.76
CA LEU A 215 2.22 -6.38 -20.72
C LEU A 215 1.97 -5.39 -21.86
N ARG A 216 0.70 -5.16 -22.24
CA ARG A 216 0.34 -4.28 -23.35
C ARG A 216 0.76 -2.84 -23.07
N ASP A 217 1.24 -2.15 -24.12
CA ASP A 217 1.51 -0.72 -24.06
C ASP A 217 0.22 0.07 -23.73
N ASN A 218 0.33 1.00 -22.79
CA ASN A 218 -0.74 1.95 -22.52
C ASN A 218 -0.93 2.90 -23.73
N PRO A 219 -2.18 3.23 -24.11
CA PRO A 219 -2.42 4.22 -25.14
C PRO A 219 -2.02 5.62 -24.65
N PRO A 220 -1.62 6.54 -25.56
CA PRO A 220 -1.36 7.92 -25.18
C PRO A 220 -2.66 8.62 -24.77
N LEU A 221 -2.55 9.58 -23.85
CA LEU A 221 -3.67 10.44 -23.47
C LEU A 221 -4.12 11.28 -24.69
N PRO A 222 -5.40 11.26 -25.10
CA PRO A 222 -5.87 12.04 -26.24
C PRO A 222 -5.64 13.54 -26.07
N ALA A 223 -5.32 14.23 -27.16
CA ALA A 223 -5.13 15.67 -27.16
C ALA A 223 -6.37 16.39 -26.62
N GLY A 224 -6.19 17.25 -25.60
CA GLY A 224 -7.27 17.98 -24.95
C GLY A 224 -8.03 17.21 -23.85
N ALA A 225 -7.70 15.94 -23.60
CA ALA A 225 -8.23 15.22 -22.45
C ALA A 225 -7.62 15.74 -21.13
N ALA A 226 -8.38 15.62 -20.04
CA ALA A 226 -7.88 15.91 -18.71
C ALA A 226 -6.86 14.84 -18.28
N LYS A 227 -5.79 15.29 -17.63
CA LYS A 227 -4.78 14.41 -17.03
C LYS A 227 -5.30 13.83 -15.72
N THR A 228 -4.78 12.67 -15.33
CA THR A 228 -5.05 12.08 -14.02
C THR A 228 -4.71 13.03 -12.87
N TYR A 229 -5.52 12.98 -11.81
CA TYR A 229 -5.32 13.80 -10.62
C TYR A 229 -4.24 13.24 -9.68
N GLY A 230 -3.86 11.97 -9.85
CA GLY A 230 -2.89 11.27 -8.99
C GLY A 230 -1.43 11.69 -9.20
N ALA A 231 -1.14 12.54 -10.19
CA ALA A 231 0.21 13.03 -10.43
C ALA A 231 0.20 14.49 -10.94
N PRO A 232 1.26 15.28 -10.70
CA PRO A 232 1.38 16.62 -11.26
C PRO A 232 1.28 16.61 -12.79
N ALA A 233 0.62 17.59 -13.40
CA ALA A 233 0.45 17.65 -14.85
C ALA A 233 1.76 17.69 -15.67
N THR A 234 2.85 18.12 -15.03
CA THR A 234 4.21 18.13 -15.58
C THR A 234 4.87 16.75 -15.61
N ASN A 235 4.33 15.77 -14.87
CA ASN A 235 4.85 14.42 -14.82
C ASN A 235 4.54 13.66 -16.13
N PRO A 236 5.54 13.08 -16.83
CA PRO A 236 5.34 12.28 -18.03
C PRO A 236 4.39 11.08 -17.85
N TYR A 237 4.25 10.56 -16.63
CA TYR A 237 3.25 9.53 -16.29
C TYR A 237 1.86 9.91 -16.84
N THR A 238 1.47 11.17 -16.64
CA THR A 238 0.16 11.72 -17.07
C THR A 238 -0.03 11.84 -18.60
N TRP A 239 0.89 11.33 -19.42
CA TRP A 239 0.81 11.37 -20.88
C TRP A 239 0.22 10.09 -21.45
N GLN A 240 -0.06 9.10 -20.59
CA GLN A 240 -0.68 7.83 -20.94
C GLN A 240 -2.09 7.78 -20.36
N GLN A 241 -2.92 6.90 -20.94
CA GLN A 241 -4.09 6.40 -20.25
C GLN A 241 -3.69 5.10 -19.55
N HIS A 242 -3.86 5.05 -18.23
CA HIS A 242 -3.42 3.93 -17.39
C HIS A 242 -4.47 2.81 -17.42
N VAL A 243 -4.38 1.97 -18.44
CA VAL A 243 -5.36 0.91 -18.73
C VAL A 243 -4.83 -0.48 -18.43
N TYR A 244 -3.52 -0.68 -18.59
CA TYR A 244 -2.89 -2.01 -18.52
C TYR A 244 -1.89 -2.15 -17.38
N ASP A 245 -1.32 -1.05 -16.89
CA ASP A 245 -0.37 -1.04 -15.77
C ASP A 245 -1.05 -1.18 -14.39
N LEU A 246 -2.34 -0.88 -14.31
CA LEU A 246 -3.13 -0.89 -13.07
C LEU A 246 -4.62 -1.14 -13.37
N SER A 247 -5.45 -1.17 -12.33
CA SER A 247 -6.91 -1.30 -12.40
C SER A 247 -7.36 -2.47 -13.30
N GLN A 248 -6.78 -3.66 -13.09
CA GLN A 248 -7.19 -4.87 -13.81
C GLN A 248 -8.41 -5.54 -13.16
N PRO A 249 -9.28 -6.21 -13.95
CA PRO A 249 -10.53 -6.79 -13.46
C PRO A 249 -10.34 -7.90 -12.42
N GLU A 250 -9.21 -8.62 -12.44
CA GLU A 250 -8.85 -9.68 -11.50
C GLU A 250 -8.82 -9.17 -10.05
N ASN A 251 -8.49 -7.89 -9.86
CA ASN A 251 -8.43 -7.27 -8.54
C ASN A 251 -9.78 -7.34 -7.81
N LEU A 252 -10.90 -7.36 -8.54
CA LEU A 252 -12.23 -7.50 -7.93
C LEU A 252 -12.44 -8.85 -7.23
N ALA A 253 -11.78 -9.91 -7.69
CA ALA A 253 -11.83 -11.21 -7.02
C ALA A 253 -11.01 -11.15 -5.72
N PHE A 254 -9.78 -10.64 -5.78
CA PHE A 254 -8.94 -10.47 -4.61
C PHE A 254 -9.58 -9.57 -3.55
N LEU A 255 -10.22 -8.45 -3.93
CA LEU A 255 -10.92 -7.57 -3.00
C LEU A 255 -12.09 -8.27 -2.27
N LYS A 256 -12.70 -9.31 -2.86
CA LYS A 256 -13.70 -10.14 -2.15
C LYS A 256 -13.05 -11.05 -1.12
N GLU A 257 -11.87 -11.61 -1.41
CA GLU A 257 -11.11 -12.42 -0.46
C GLU A 257 -10.59 -11.57 0.70
N LEU A 258 -10.03 -10.38 0.40
CA LEU A 258 -9.67 -9.38 1.38
C LEU A 258 -10.88 -9.00 2.23
N ARG A 259 -12.05 -8.75 1.61
CA ARG A 259 -13.27 -8.46 2.36
C ARG A 259 -13.70 -9.63 3.26
N ALA A 260 -13.61 -10.86 2.77
CA ALA A 260 -13.93 -12.05 3.55
C ALA A 260 -13.03 -12.18 4.78
N LEU A 261 -11.74 -11.86 4.66
CA LEU A 261 -10.82 -11.76 5.80
C LEU A 261 -11.31 -10.74 6.84
N LEU A 262 -11.71 -9.52 6.43
CA LEU A 262 -12.23 -8.54 7.39
C LEU A 262 -13.55 -8.99 8.04
N ASP A 263 -14.40 -9.72 7.33
CA ASP A 263 -15.66 -10.24 7.90
C ASP A 263 -15.41 -11.26 9.03
N GLU A 264 -14.21 -11.87 9.11
CA GLU A 264 -13.80 -12.70 10.25
C GLU A 264 -13.54 -11.88 11.53
N TYR A 265 -13.36 -10.55 11.41
CA TYR A 265 -13.07 -9.61 12.51
C TYR A 265 -14.14 -8.50 12.55
N PRO A 266 -15.32 -8.75 13.16
CA PRO A 266 -16.44 -7.83 13.12
C PRO A 266 -16.12 -6.43 13.69
N GLY A 267 -16.55 -5.39 12.96
CA GLY A 267 -16.29 -3.99 13.33
C GLY A 267 -15.02 -3.39 12.71
N THR A 268 -14.24 -4.20 11.98
CA THR A 268 -13.11 -3.72 11.18
C THR A 268 -13.57 -3.12 9.86
N THR A 269 -12.74 -2.25 9.27
CA THR A 269 -13.05 -1.55 8.02
C THR A 269 -11.84 -1.48 7.07
N THR A 270 -12.10 -1.08 5.83
CA THR A 270 -11.06 -0.66 4.88
C THR A 270 -11.40 0.66 4.22
N VAL A 271 -10.37 1.47 3.97
CA VAL A 271 -10.43 2.66 3.11
C VAL A 271 -9.35 2.55 2.05
N GLY A 272 -9.75 2.38 0.78
CA GLY A 272 -8.80 2.23 -0.32
C GLY A 272 -8.40 3.58 -0.91
N GLU A 273 -7.10 3.81 -1.08
CA GLU A 273 -6.60 4.88 -1.92
C GLU A 273 -6.73 4.49 -3.39
N ILE A 274 -7.39 5.34 -4.18
CA ILE A 274 -7.52 5.14 -5.62
C ILE A 274 -6.76 6.23 -6.36
N GLY A 275 -5.79 5.82 -7.19
CA GLY A 275 -5.15 6.65 -8.20
C GLY A 275 -5.50 6.12 -9.59
N ASP A 276 -6.50 6.70 -10.24
CA ASP A 276 -7.07 6.18 -11.50
C ASP A 276 -7.52 7.32 -12.43
N ASP A 277 -7.42 7.10 -13.75
CA ASP A 277 -7.81 8.07 -14.79
C ASP A 277 -9.30 8.43 -14.78
N HIS A 278 -10.15 7.59 -14.18
CA HIS A 278 -11.59 7.78 -14.11
C HIS A 278 -12.07 8.41 -12.80
N LEU A 279 -11.15 8.97 -12.00
CA LEU A 279 -11.47 9.85 -10.89
C LEU A 279 -12.20 11.09 -11.42
N ARG A 280 -13.48 11.23 -11.06
CA ARG A 280 -14.24 12.44 -11.34
C ARG A 280 -13.81 13.57 -10.41
N ALA A 281 -14.06 14.81 -10.85
CA ALA A 281 -13.82 16.02 -10.04
C ALA A 281 -14.62 16.07 -8.72
N ASP A 282 -15.63 15.21 -8.52
CA ASP A 282 -16.38 15.05 -7.27
C ASP A 282 -15.81 13.95 -6.34
N GLY A 283 -14.61 13.44 -6.64
CA GLY A 283 -13.93 12.41 -5.86
C GLY A 283 -14.53 11.01 -5.99
N ARG A 284 -15.56 10.82 -6.82
CA ARG A 284 -16.16 9.50 -7.06
C ARG A 284 -15.48 8.83 -8.24
N VAL A 285 -14.96 7.63 -8.00
CA VAL A 285 -14.46 6.77 -9.06
C VAL A 285 -15.67 6.21 -9.81
N LEU A 286 -15.79 6.49 -11.11
CA LEU A 286 -16.62 5.63 -11.93
C LEU A 286 -15.81 4.38 -12.22
N LEU A 287 -16.01 3.37 -11.40
CA LEU A 287 -15.61 2.01 -11.65
C LEU A 287 -16.34 1.51 -12.92
N ARG A 288 -15.91 1.94 -14.11
CA ARG A 288 -16.41 1.46 -15.40
C ARG A 288 -15.68 0.18 -15.77
N TRP A 289 -15.98 -0.87 -15.01
CA TRP A 289 -15.65 -2.23 -15.40
C TRP A 289 -16.62 -2.62 -16.52
N ARG A 290 -16.18 -2.54 -17.79
CA ARG A 290 -16.92 -3.07 -18.94
C ARG A 290 -16.64 -4.55 -19.12
#